data_AF-A0AAV0WAT1-F1
#
_entry.id   AF-A0AAV0WAT1-F1
#
_cell.length_a   1.000
_cell.length_b   1.000
_cell.length_c   1.000
_cell.angle_alpha   90.00
_cell.angle_beta   90.00
_cell.angle_gamma   90.00
#
_symmetry.space_group_name_H-M   'P 1'
#
loop_
_entity.id
_entity.type
_entity.pdbx_description
1 polymer ?
#
loop_
_entity_poly.entity_id
_entity_poly.type
_entity_poly.pdbx_seq_one_letter_code
_entity_poly.pdbx_strand_id
1 'polypeptide(L)' 'MERKKFGEFHHLLKQIRKDELKFKEYFRMSMKQFDQLLSIIKKDIEKKELNLRESITAEERLAVCLR' A
#
# COMPACT_ATOMS: atom_id res chain seq x y z
N MET A 1 -16.47 1.57 6.92
CA MET A 1 -16.98 0.52 6.01
C MET A 1 -16.97 0.86 4.52
N GLU A 2 -16.79 2.12 4.06
CA GLU A 2 -16.73 2.41 2.60
C GLU A 2 -15.32 2.41 1.98
N ARG A 3 -14.25 2.53 2.78
CA ARG A 3 -12.86 2.51 2.26
C ARG A 3 -12.42 1.17 1.70
N LYS A 4 -12.88 0.04 2.28
CA LYS A 4 -12.57 -1.31 1.80
C LYS A 4 -13.26 -1.65 0.46
N LYS A 5 -14.27 -0.89 0.05
CA LYS A 5 -15.10 -1.20 -1.12
C LYS A 5 -14.98 -0.21 -2.27
N PHE A 6 -14.59 1.05 -2.02
CA PHE A 6 -14.60 2.13 -3.02
C PHE A 6 -13.30 2.93 -3.16
N GLY A 7 -12.21 2.59 -2.46
CA GLY A 7 -10.94 3.26 -2.71
C GLY A 7 -10.45 2.92 -4.11
N GLU A 8 -10.53 3.83 -5.08
CA GLU A 8 -9.87 3.73 -6.40
C GLU A 8 -8.48 3.14 -6.28
N PHE A 9 -7.80 3.47 -5.19
CA PHE A 9 -6.51 2.97 -4.78
C PHE A 9 -6.39 1.44 -4.67
N HIS A 10 -7.33 0.72 -4.07
CA HIS A 10 -7.23 -0.75 -3.94
C HIS A 10 -7.39 -1.43 -5.31
N HIS A 11 -8.27 -0.86 -6.15
CA HIS A 11 -8.45 -1.33 -7.51
C HIS A 11 -7.23 -1.00 -8.38
N LEU A 12 -6.72 0.23 -8.27
CA LEU A 12 -5.54 0.74 -8.97
C LEU A 12 -4.29 -0.05 -8.57
N LEU A 13 -4.00 -0.23 -7.28
CA LEU A 13 -2.90 -1.07 -6.79
C LEU A 13 -2.99 -2.49 -7.33
N LYS A 14 -4.19 -3.08 -7.34
CA LYS A 14 -4.39 -4.45 -7.84
C LYS A 14 -4.20 -4.54 -9.34
N GLN A 15 -4.54 -3.49 -10.10
CA GLN A 15 -4.24 -3.41 -11.53
C GLN A 15 -2.74 -3.20 -11.79
N ILE A 16 -2.12 -2.26 -11.07
CA ILE A 16 -0.70 -1.93 -11.21
C ILE A 16 0.17 -3.12 -10.76
N ARG A 17 -0.20 -3.84 -9.69
CA ARG A 17 0.50 -5.07 -9.27
C ARG A 17 0.44 -6.22 -10.28
N LYS A 18 -0.51 -6.21 -11.24
CA LYS A 18 -0.54 -7.19 -12.32
C LYS A 18 0.50 -6.91 -13.41
N ASP A 19 1.05 -5.69 -13.43
CA ASP A 19 1.78 -5.14 -14.55
C ASP A 19 3.07 -4.50 -14.01
N GLU A 20 4.16 -5.28 -13.95
CA GLU A 20 5.41 -4.89 -13.28
C GLU A 20 5.99 -3.58 -13.84
N LEU A 21 5.84 -3.34 -15.14
CA LEU A 21 6.27 -2.10 -15.78
C LEU A 21 5.49 -0.90 -15.23
N LYS A 22 4.16 -0.99 -15.17
CA LYS A 22 3.33 0.08 -14.58
C LYS A 22 3.59 0.23 -13.09
N PHE A 23 3.87 -0.86 -12.37
CA PHE A 23 4.26 -0.79 -10.97
C PHE A 23 5.54 0.02 -10.80
N LYS A 24 6.53 -0.24 -11.65
CA LYS A 24 7.80 0.48 -11.65
C LYS A 24 7.64 1.92 -12.13
N GLU A 25 6.76 2.22 -13.07
CA GLU A 25 6.48 3.61 -13.48
C GLU A 25 5.75 4.39 -12.38
N TYR A 26 4.79 3.77 -11.72
CA TYR A 26 3.96 4.39 -10.69
C TYR A 26 4.73 4.61 -9.38
N PHE A 27 5.42 3.58 -8.86
CA PHE A 27 6.16 3.67 -7.60
C PHE A 27 7.64 4.00 -7.78
N ARG A 28 8.14 4.08 -9.02
CA ARG A 28 9.57 4.25 -9.35
C ARG A 28 10.49 3.19 -8.73
N MET A 29 9.92 2.04 -8.35
CA MET A 29 10.62 0.93 -7.71
C MET A 29 9.98 -0.41 -8.11
N SER A 30 10.76 -1.48 -8.04
CA SER A 30 10.24 -2.83 -8.29
C SER A 30 9.39 -3.30 -7.11
N MET A 31 8.46 -4.23 -7.38
CA MET A 31 7.59 -4.84 -6.36
C MET A 31 8.40 -5.46 -5.21
N LYS A 32 9.53 -6.11 -5.51
CA LYS A 32 10.47 -6.61 -4.48
C LYS A 32 11.01 -5.52 -3.56
N GLN A 33 11.39 -4.37 -4.12
CA GLN A 33 11.91 -3.25 -3.31
C GLN A 33 10.80 -2.67 -2.44
N PHE A 34 9.59 -2.57 -2.99
CA PHE A 34 8.41 -2.16 -2.24
C PHE A 34 8.11 -3.12 -1.09
N ASP A 35 8.11 -4.44 -1.32
CA ASP A 35 7.87 -5.45 -0.28
C ASP A 35 8.99 -5.48 0.78
N GLN A 36 10.25 -5.31 0.38
CA GLN A 36 11.37 -5.18 1.33
C GLN A 36 11.22 -3.93 2.20
N LEU A 37 10.93 -2.79 1.57
CA LEU A 37 10.71 -1.53 2.28
C LEU A 37 9.50 -1.66 3.22
N LEU A 38 8.41 -2.22 2.73
CA LEU A 38 7.21 -2.52 3.51
C LEU A 38 7.57 -3.40 4.70
N SER A 39 8.32 -4.48 4.53
CA SER A 39 8.71 -5.37 5.64
C SER A 39 9.52 -4.65 6.73
N ILE A 40 10.41 -3.72 6.33
CA ILE A 40 11.21 -2.91 7.25
C ILE A 40 10.31 -1.92 8.00
N ILE A 41 9.60 -1.07 7.27
CA ILE A 41 8.83 0.01 7.87
C ILE A 41 7.52 -0.49 8.47
N LYS A 42 7.04 -1.69 8.12
CA LYS A 42 5.78 -2.26 8.64
C LYS A 42 5.81 -2.23 10.15
N LYS A 43 6.93 -2.57 10.79
CA LYS A 43 7.03 -2.50 12.26
C LYS A 43 6.89 -1.08 12.83
N ASP A 44 7.29 -0.06 12.08
CA ASP A 44 7.19 1.36 12.46
C ASP A 44 5.84 2.00 12.10
N ILE A 45 5.23 1.58 10.98
CA ILE A 45 3.98 2.17 10.45
C ILE A 45 2.74 1.35 10.80
N GLU A 46 2.90 0.11 11.28
CA GLU A 46 1.87 -0.72 11.87
C GLU A 46 1.41 -0.03 13.16
N LYS A 47 0.45 0.87 12.99
CA LYS A 47 -0.30 1.44 14.10
C LYS A 47 -0.89 0.26 14.87
N LYS A 48 -0.56 0.14 16.16
CA LYS A 48 -1.40 -0.61 17.10
C LYS A 48 -2.83 -0.17 16.86
N GLU A 49 -3.67 -1.10 16.39
CA GLU A 49 -5.09 -0.90 16.18
C GLU A 49 -5.70 -0.50 17.53
N LEU A 50 -5.75 0.81 17.81
CA LEU A 50 -6.48 1.35 18.94
C LEU A 50 -7.96 1.35 18.56
N ASN A 51 -8.56 0.16 18.61
CA ASN A 51 -9.97 -0.22 18.79
C ASN A 51 -11.13 0.64 18.22
N LEU A 52 -10.92 1.65 17.38
CA LEU A 52 -11.96 2.65 17.11
C LEU A 52 -12.16 3.03 15.64
N ARG A 53 -11.22 2.75 14.73
CA ARG A 53 -11.40 3.03 13.29
C ARG A 53 -10.62 2.01 12.46
N GLU A 54 -11.30 1.38 11.49
CA GLU A 54 -10.67 0.53 10.46
C GLU A 54 -9.46 1.27 9.86
N SER A 55 -8.24 0.94 10.32
CA SER A 55 -7.05 1.67 9.90
C SER A 55 -6.57 1.18 8.54
N ILE A 56 -6.08 2.14 7.76
CA ILE A 56 -5.39 1.93 6.49
C ILE A 56 -4.21 0.99 6.76
N THR A 57 -4.10 -0.08 5.97
CA THR A 57 -3.02 -1.06 6.15
C THR A 57 -1.65 -0.42 5.92
N ALA A 58 -0.59 -1.00 6.50
CA ALA A 58 0.79 -0.55 6.29
C ALA A 58 1.14 -0.46 4.79
N GLU A 59 0.65 -1.40 3.98
CA GLU A 59 0.81 -1.42 2.53
C GLU A 59 0.18 -0.20 1.87
N GLU A 60 -1.06 0.12 2.23
CA GLU A 60 -1.77 1.26 1.66
C GLU A 60 -1.16 2.59 2.10
N ARG A 61 -0.68 2.69 3.35
CA ARG A 61 0.04 3.87 3.82
C ARG A 61 1.32 4.09 3.02
N LEU A 62 2.10 3.04 2.81
CA LEU A 62 3.34 3.14 2.03
C LEU A 62 3.04 3.56 0.59
N ALA A 63 2.05 2.95 -0.05
CA ALA A 63 1.73 3.25 -1.43
C ALA A 63 1.10 4.66 -1.63
N VAL A 64 0.46 5.25 -0.61
CA VAL A 64 0.05 6.67 -0.64
C VAL A 64 1.26 7.60 -0.46
N CYS A 65 2.22 7.24 0.40
CA CYS A 65 3.42 8.05 0.63
C CYS A 65 4.36 8.09 -0.58
N LEU A 66 4.37 7.05 -1.41
CA LEU A 66 5.25 6.92 -2.58
C LEU A 66 4.64 7.45 -3.89
N ARG A 67 3.41 7.97 -3.86
CA ARG A 67 2.72 8.53 -5.03
C ARG A 67 3.38 9.82 -5.54
#